data_AF-A0A086D8A5-F1
#
_entry.id   AF-A0A086D8A5-F1
#
_cell.length_a   1.000
_cell.length_b   1.000
_cell.length_c   1.000
_cell.angle_alpha   90.00
_cell.angle_beta   90.00
_cell.angle_gamma   90.00
#
_symmetry.space_group_name_H-M   'P 1'
#
loop_
_entity.id
_entity.type
_entity.pdbx_description
1 polymer ?
#
loop_
_entity_poly.entity_id
_entity_poly.type
_entity_poly.pdbx_seq_one_letter_code
_entity_poly.pdbx_strand_id
1 'polypeptide(L)'
;MRTKRLCSIPLFGLLAACSQMPDSQSSRDFSPAPSEAEMKRVSPAFAHYTDDMVIGDLWHRAGLSPRDRSIVTLSALITQQQVAELPYHFNLALDNGVTPNELSEIITHLAFYTGWGNATAAVAILGDVFGERGIDNSSSPATPAQRLPLDEEAEAKRQQLVAERFGDVAPGVVEYTTDALFLDLWLRPGLAARDRSLVTVSALVAAGQPEQVTFHLNRAMDNGLSKVEASETLTQLAFYAGWPKVFSAMPVFKSVFESRGLIAG
;
A
#
# COMPACT_ATOMS: atom_id res chain seq x y z
N MET A 1 4.20 45.53 26.76
CA MET A 1 5.28 46.02 25.87
C MET A 1 6.44 45.03 25.86
N ARG A 2 6.54 44.22 24.81
CA ARG A 2 7.79 43.58 24.34
C ARG A 2 7.55 43.16 22.90
N THR A 3 8.04 44.00 22.00
CA THR A 3 7.99 43.89 20.54
C THR A 3 8.93 42.77 20.09
N LYS A 4 8.39 41.70 19.48
CA LYS A 4 9.19 40.74 18.72
C LYS A 4 9.35 41.28 17.30
N ARG A 5 10.60 41.53 16.93
CA ARG A 5 11.03 42.03 15.62
C ARG A 5 10.70 40.99 14.54
N LEU A 6 9.99 41.42 13.50
CA LEU A 6 9.94 40.71 12.22
C LEU A 6 11.34 40.75 11.60
N CYS A 7 11.87 39.58 11.27
CA CYS A 7 13.06 39.46 10.42
C CYS A 7 12.58 39.47 8.97
N SER A 8 12.63 40.64 8.34
CA SER A 8 12.37 40.81 6.91
C SER A 8 13.57 40.26 6.13
N ILE A 9 13.39 39.14 5.43
CA ILE A 9 14.37 38.62 4.48
C ILE A 9 14.15 39.35 3.15
N PRO A 10 15.17 39.98 2.53
CA PRO A 10 14.98 40.78 1.33
C PRO A 10 14.72 39.90 0.11
N LEU A 11 13.72 40.31 -0.65
CA LEU A 11 13.35 39.83 -1.96
C LEU A 11 14.50 40.12 -2.94
N PHE A 12 15.33 39.12 -3.27
CA PHE A 12 16.24 39.20 -4.40
C PHE A 12 15.56 38.55 -5.61
N GLY A 13 15.30 39.37 -6.62
CA GLY A 13 14.71 38.96 -7.88
C GLY A 13 15.59 37.96 -8.63
N LEU A 14 14.97 36.88 -9.11
CA LEU A 14 15.55 36.04 -10.15
C LEU A 14 14.90 36.42 -11.49
N LEU A 15 15.74 36.87 -12.40
CA LEU A 15 15.45 37.06 -13.81
C LEU A 15 14.86 35.78 -14.41
N ALA A 16 13.82 35.97 -15.22
CA ALA A 16 13.27 34.96 -16.10
C ALA A 16 14.37 34.43 -17.04
N ALA A 17 14.79 33.19 -16.82
CA ALA A 17 15.46 32.39 -17.84
C ALA A 17 14.45 31.33 -18.29
N CYS A 18 13.79 31.57 -19.42
CA CYS A 18 13.14 30.52 -20.18
C CYS A 18 14.23 29.56 -20.68
N SER A 19 14.58 28.56 -19.88
CA SER A 19 15.22 27.35 -20.39
C SER A 19 14.11 26.37 -20.75
N GLN A 20 13.92 26.16 -22.05
CA GLN A 20 13.22 24.99 -22.57
C GLN A 20 13.86 23.76 -21.92
N MET A 21 13.11 23.11 -21.02
CA MET A 21 13.46 21.78 -20.55
C MET A 21 13.45 20.88 -21.78
N PRO A 22 14.52 20.11 -22.05
CA PRO A 22 14.44 19.07 -23.07
C PRO A 22 13.36 18.06 -22.65
N ASP A 23 12.56 17.59 -23.61
CA ASP A 23 11.66 16.44 -23.42
C ASP A 23 12.47 15.27 -22.87
N SER A 24 12.38 15.04 -21.56
CA SER A 24 13.03 13.89 -20.95
C SER A 24 12.14 12.68 -21.18
N GLN A 25 12.32 12.03 -22.33
CA GLN A 25 12.15 10.58 -22.39
C GLN A 25 13.28 9.95 -21.56
N SER A 26 13.15 10.07 -20.25
CA SER A 26 13.96 9.37 -19.26
C SER A 26 13.30 8.02 -19.08
N SER A 27 13.62 7.04 -19.94
CA SER A 27 13.39 5.64 -19.59
C SER A 27 14.32 5.34 -18.41
N ARG A 28 13.83 5.51 -17.19
CA ARG A 28 14.59 5.17 -15.99
C ARG A 28 15.00 3.70 -16.11
N ASP A 29 16.29 3.41 -15.95
CA ASP A 29 16.82 2.05 -16.08
C ASP A 29 16.46 1.23 -14.84
N PHE A 30 15.22 0.77 -14.78
CA PHE A 30 14.83 -0.34 -13.93
C PHE A 30 15.07 -1.61 -14.73
N SER A 31 15.90 -2.53 -14.22
CA SER A 31 16.07 -3.82 -14.87
C SER A 31 14.71 -4.53 -14.93
N PRO A 32 14.21 -4.90 -16.13
CA PRO A 32 12.92 -5.54 -16.25
C PRO A 32 12.95 -6.92 -15.58
N ALA A 33 11.78 -7.42 -15.15
CA ALA A 33 11.63 -8.81 -14.78
C ALA A 33 12.13 -9.74 -15.91
N PRO A 34 12.73 -10.90 -15.57
CA PRO A 34 13.25 -11.82 -16.58
C PRO A 34 12.13 -12.31 -17.49
N SER A 35 12.43 -12.43 -18.79
CA SER A 35 11.48 -13.05 -19.72
C SER A 35 11.24 -14.52 -19.38
N GLU A 36 10.10 -15.07 -19.78
CA GLU A 36 9.81 -16.51 -19.63
C GLU A 36 10.90 -17.39 -20.26
N ALA A 37 11.39 -17.01 -21.45
CA ALA A 37 12.48 -17.71 -22.12
C ALA A 37 13.80 -17.66 -21.31
N GLU A 38 14.07 -16.54 -20.67
CA GLU A 38 15.22 -16.41 -19.77
C GLU A 38 15.05 -17.26 -18.51
N MET A 39 13.88 -17.23 -17.86
CA MET A 39 13.59 -18.09 -16.72
C MET A 39 13.74 -19.57 -17.09
N LYS A 40 13.19 -20.01 -18.23
CA LYS A 40 13.31 -21.40 -18.72
C LYS A 40 14.76 -21.80 -19.00
N ARG A 41 15.57 -20.86 -19.50
CA ARG A 41 17.00 -21.10 -19.79
C ARG A 41 17.87 -21.12 -18.53
N VAL A 42 17.61 -20.24 -17.56
CA VAL A 42 18.48 -20.03 -16.38
C VAL A 42 18.03 -20.87 -15.19
N SER A 43 16.73 -20.94 -14.94
CA SER A 43 16.12 -21.65 -13.80
C SER A 43 14.82 -22.36 -14.23
N PRO A 44 14.91 -23.46 -14.99
CA PRO A 44 13.73 -24.13 -15.56
C PRO A 44 12.72 -24.62 -14.51
N ALA A 45 13.19 -25.02 -13.33
CA ALA A 45 12.30 -25.39 -12.23
C ALA A 45 11.51 -24.17 -11.69
N PHE A 46 12.15 -23.00 -11.61
CA PHE A 46 11.47 -21.77 -11.23
C PHE A 46 10.42 -21.39 -12.27
N ALA A 47 10.77 -21.44 -13.57
CA ALA A 47 9.82 -21.18 -14.65
C ALA A 47 8.60 -22.11 -14.57
N HIS A 48 8.81 -23.41 -14.33
CA HIS A 48 7.72 -24.37 -14.16
C HIS A 48 6.80 -24.03 -12.97
N TYR A 49 7.35 -23.66 -11.82
CA TYR A 49 6.52 -23.25 -10.68
C TYR A 49 5.79 -21.92 -10.91
N THR A 50 6.42 -20.98 -11.62
CA THR A 50 5.75 -19.74 -12.04
C THR A 50 4.57 -20.04 -12.95
N ASP A 51 4.76 -20.86 -13.99
CA ASP A 51 3.72 -21.20 -14.96
C ASP A 51 2.57 -21.99 -14.28
N ASP A 52 2.90 -23.05 -13.55
CA ASP A 52 1.89 -24.00 -13.06
C ASP A 52 1.25 -23.55 -11.74
N MET A 53 2.06 -23.15 -10.75
CA MET A 53 1.55 -22.87 -9.40
C MET A 53 1.12 -21.42 -9.22
N VAL A 54 1.88 -20.47 -9.77
CA VAL A 54 1.57 -19.05 -9.57
C VAL A 54 0.53 -18.59 -10.59
N ILE A 55 0.87 -18.65 -11.88
CA ILE A 55 0.00 -18.17 -12.96
C ILE A 55 -1.17 -19.15 -13.14
N GLY A 56 -0.89 -20.46 -13.23
CA GLY A 56 -1.88 -21.50 -13.54
C GLY A 56 -2.83 -21.88 -12.40
N ASP A 57 -2.48 -21.62 -11.14
CA ASP A 57 -3.33 -21.95 -9.97
C ASP A 57 -3.60 -20.75 -9.07
N LEU A 58 -2.59 -20.19 -8.41
CA LEU A 58 -2.76 -19.16 -7.36
C LEU A 58 -3.67 -18.00 -7.79
N TRP A 59 -3.44 -17.44 -8.98
CA TRP A 59 -4.22 -16.32 -9.52
C TRP A 59 -5.66 -16.68 -9.92
N HIS A 60 -5.96 -17.97 -10.04
CA HIS A 60 -7.28 -18.50 -10.40
C HIS A 60 -8.07 -19.07 -9.21
N ARG A 61 -7.44 -19.19 -8.05
CA ARG A 61 -8.11 -19.66 -6.82
C ARG A 61 -9.32 -18.78 -6.48
N ALA A 62 -10.45 -19.43 -6.20
CA ALA A 62 -11.65 -18.79 -5.72
C ALA A 62 -11.45 -18.18 -4.31
N GLY A 63 -12.32 -17.24 -3.94
CA GLY A 63 -12.32 -16.63 -2.59
C GLY A 63 -11.58 -15.30 -2.48
N LEU A 64 -10.78 -14.92 -3.49
CA LEU A 64 -10.26 -13.56 -3.66
C LEU A 64 -10.23 -13.22 -5.16
N SER A 65 -10.81 -12.08 -5.52
CA SER A 65 -10.92 -11.67 -6.93
C SER A 65 -9.55 -11.35 -7.53
N PRO A 66 -9.39 -11.42 -8.87
CA PRO A 66 -8.16 -10.96 -9.53
C PRO A 66 -7.79 -9.50 -9.19
N ARG A 67 -8.79 -8.62 -9.08
CA ARG A 67 -8.62 -7.23 -8.63
C ARG A 67 -7.96 -7.18 -7.25
N ASP A 68 -8.51 -7.89 -6.28
CA ASP A 68 -8.02 -7.85 -4.91
C ASP A 68 -6.65 -8.56 -4.79
N ARG A 69 -6.41 -9.63 -5.56
CA ARG A 69 -5.07 -10.25 -5.67
C ARG A 69 -4.03 -9.26 -6.20
N SER A 70 -4.39 -8.41 -7.15
CA SER A 70 -3.51 -7.33 -7.62
C SER A 70 -3.21 -6.31 -6.52
N ILE A 71 -4.21 -5.92 -5.72
CA ILE A 71 -4.01 -5.01 -4.57
C ILE A 71 -3.07 -5.62 -3.53
N VAL A 72 -3.29 -6.88 -3.15
CA VAL A 72 -2.44 -7.62 -2.19
C VAL A 72 -1.02 -7.73 -2.71
N THR A 73 -0.87 -8.10 -3.98
CA THR A 73 0.43 -8.29 -4.64
C THR A 73 1.22 -6.99 -4.70
N LEU A 74 0.62 -5.90 -5.21
CA LEU A 74 1.27 -4.59 -5.27
C LEU A 74 1.66 -4.09 -3.87
N SER A 75 0.82 -4.31 -2.87
CA SER A 75 1.14 -3.96 -1.49
C SER A 75 2.39 -4.69 -1.00
N ALA A 76 2.53 -5.98 -1.30
CA ALA A 76 3.72 -6.76 -0.95
C ALA A 76 4.98 -6.32 -1.72
N LEU A 77 4.88 -6.09 -3.03
CA LEU A 77 6.01 -5.69 -3.86
C LEU A 77 6.55 -4.30 -3.47
N ILE A 78 5.65 -3.33 -3.25
CA ILE A 78 6.02 -1.97 -2.81
C ILE A 78 6.68 -2.03 -1.43
N THR A 79 6.09 -2.77 -0.49
CA THR A 79 6.64 -2.93 0.87
C THR A 79 8.05 -3.50 0.87
N GLN A 80 8.32 -4.46 -0.02
CA GLN A 80 9.59 -5.17 -0.11
C GLN A 80 10.58 -4.58 -1.12
N GLN A 81 10.23 -3.45 -1.76
CA GLN A 81 11.03 -2.78 -2.79
C GLN A 81 11.41 -3.71 -3.97
N GLN A 82 10.52 -4.62 -4.33
CA GLN A 82 10.70 -5.56 -5.44
C GLN A 82 10.35 -4.88 -6.79
N VAL A 83 11.14 -3.86 -7.13
CA VAL A 83 10.84 -2.91 -8.21
C VAL A 83 10.84 -3.52 -9.62
N ALA A 84 11.58 -4.61 -9.85
CA ALA A 84 11.63 -5.28 -11.16
C ALA A 84 10.28 -5.86 -11.58
N GLU A 85 9.45 -6.25 -10.62
CA GLU A 85 8.14 -6.88 -10.83
C GLU A 85 6.99 -5.85 -10.92
N LEU A 86 7.22 -4.62 -10.43
CA LEU A 86 6.18 -3.59 -10.36
C LEU A 86 5.60 -3.18 -11.72
N PRO A 87 6.37 -3.02 -12.83
CA PRO A 87 5.79 -2.67 -14.13
C PRO A 87 4.74 -3.70 -14.59
N TYR A 88 5.05 -4.99 -14.48
CA TYR A 88 4.12 -6.07 -14.83
C TYR A 88 2.88 -6.03 -13.94
N HIS A 89 3.07 -5.94 -12.62
CA HIS A 89 1.94 -5.99 -11.69
C HIS A 89 1.07 -4.74 -11.68
N PHE A 90 1.59 -3.56 -12.01
CA PHE A 90 0.76 -2.36 -12.24
C PHE A 90 -0.11 -2.51 -13.49
N ASN A 91 0.47 -3.01 -14.59
CA ASN A 91 -0.27 -3.33 -15.80
C ASN A 91 -1.38 -4.36 -15.51
N LEU A 92 -1.03 -5.48 -14.85
CA LEU A 92 -1.99 -6.51 -14.48
C LEU A 92 -3.07 -6.00 -13.53
N ALA A 93 -2.75 -5.08 -12.61
CA ALA A 93 -3.74 -4.46 -11.73
C ALA A 93 -4.78 -3.65 -12.50
N LEU A 94 -4.32 -2.84 -13.46
CA LEU A 94 -5.21 -2.08 -14.35
C LEU A 94 -6.09 -3.02 -15.19
N ASP A 95 -5.53 -4.10 -15.72
CA ASP A 95 -6.27 -5.10 -16.51
C ASP A 95 -7.30 -5.85 -15.66
N ASN A 96 -6.99 -6.09 -14.38
CA ASN A 96 -7.91 -6.68 -13.40
C ASN A 96 -8.92 -5.68 -12.81
N GLY A 97 -8.92 -4.42 -13.27
CA GLY A 97 -9.91 -3.41 -12.89
C GLY A 97 -9.58 -2.58 -11.65
N VAL A 98 -8.33 -2.59 -11.18
CA VAL A 98 -7.86 -1.57 -10.22
C VAL A 98 -7.72 -0.26 -10.98
N THR A 99 -8.34 0.80 -10.48
CA THR A 99 -8.35 2.09 -11.20
C THR A 99 -7.03 2.85 -11.04
N PRO A 100 -6.69 3.79 -11.94
CA PRO A 100 -5.52 4.66 -11.79
C PRO A 100 -5.50 5.42 -10.45
N ASN A 101 -6.66 5.90 -10.00
CA ASN A 101 -6.78 6.61 -8.73
C ASN A 101 -6.54 5.67 -7.53
N GLU A 102 -7.03 4.43 -7.58
CA GLU A 102 -6.76 3.44 -6.54
C GLU A 102 -5.28 3.09 -6.45
N LEU A 103 -4.59 2.92 -7.59
CA LEU A 103 -3.13 2.70 -7.61
C LEU A 103 -2.37 3.87 -6.97
N SER A 104 -2.76 5.09 -7.29
CA SER A 104 -2.19 6.31 -6.69
C SER A 104 -2.39 6.35 -5.18
N GLU A 105 -3.59 6.00 -4.70
CA GLU A 105 -3.94 5.96 -3.28
C GLU A 105 -3.26 4.80 -2.54
N ILE A 106 -3.04 3.65 -3.18
CA ILE A 106 -2.23 2.54 -2.61
C ILE A 106 -0.82 3.05 -2.33
N ILE A 107 -0.17 3.71 -3.29
CA ILE A 107 1.18 4.25 -3.13
C ILE A 107 1.22 5.30 -2.02
N THR A 108 0.25 6.22 -1.99
CA THR A 108 0.16 7.26 -0.96
C THR A 108 -0.03 6.65 0.42
N HIS A 109 -0.89 5.64 0.56
CA HIS A 109 -1.12 4.94 1.82
C HIS A 109 0.13 4.21 2.31
N LEU A 110 0.83 3.53 1.40
CA LEU A 110 2.06 2.80 1.73
C LEU A 110 3.25 3.71 2.03
N ALA A 111 3.22 4.99 1.65
CA ALA A 111 4.21 5.98 2.10
C ALA A 111 4.24 6.11 3.63
N PHE A 112 3.07 6.04 4.27
CA PHE A 112 2.93 6.13 5.73
C PHE A 112 3.17 4.79 6.43
N TYR A 113 2.71 3.69 5.83
CA TYR A 113 2.79 2.36 6.46
C TYR A 113 4.10 1.61 6.22
N THR A 114 4.78 1.91 5.12
CA THR A 114 6.00 1.16 4.70
C THR A 114 7.19 2.07 4.43
N GLY A 115 6.97 3.39 4.40
CA GLY A 115 8.01 4.40 4.30
C GLY A 115 8.01 5.17 2.99
N TRP A 116 8.43 6.44 3.06
CA TRP A 116 8.40 7.38 1.94
C TRP A 116 9.24 6.89 0.75
N GLY A 117 10.40 6.28 1.01
CA GLY A 117 11.29 5.76 -0.05
C GLY A 117 10.60 4.72 -0.94
N ASN A 118 9.88 3.77 -0.34
CA ASN A 118 9.12 2.75 -1.07
C ASN A 118 8.09 3.40 -2.00
N ALA A 119 7.35 4.39 -1.50
CA ALA A 119 6.36 5.11 -2.29
C ALA A 119 7.00 5.92 -3.43
N THR A 120 8.12 6.61 -3.19
CA THR A 120 8.79 7.39 -4.24
C THR A 120 9.27 6.53 -5.41
N ALA A 121 9.79 5.33 -5.13
CA ALA A 121 10.16 4.37 -6.16
C ALA A 121 8.93 3.87 -6.94
N ALA A 122 7.83 3.58 -6.24
CA ALA A 122 6.59 3.15 -6.86
C ALA A 122 5.94 4.23 -7.74
N VAL A 123 5.97 5.51 -7.33
CA VAL A 123 5.47 6.65 -8.13
C VAL A 123 6.20 6.74 -9.46
N ALA A 124 7.53 6.60 -9.43
CA ALA A 124 8.35 6.66 -10.64
C ALA A 124 7.88 5.59 -11.66
N ILE A 125 7.78 4.33 -11.21
CA ILE A 125 7.41 3.20 -12.06
C ILE A 125 5.96 3.30 -12.53
N LEU A 126 5.02 3.69 -11.66
CA LEU A 126 3.63 3.87 -12.05
C LEU A 126 3.47 5.00 -13.08
N GLY A 127 4.26 6.07 -12.98
CA GLY A 127 4.29 7.15 -13.95
C GLY A 127 4.70 6.68 -15.34
N ASP A 128 5.69 5.78 -15.43
CA ASP A 128 6.15 5.19 -16.70
C ASP A 128 5.02 4.31 -17.30
N VAL A 129 4.37 3.46 -16.48
CA VAL A 129 3.22 2.64 -16.89
C VAL A 129 2.02 3.49 -17.35
N PHE A 130 1.71 4.58 -16.66
CA PHE A 130 0.66 5.51 -17.07
C PHE A 130 0.99 6.20 -18.40
N GLY A 131 2.25 6.61 -18.60
CA GLY A 131 2.73 7.15 -19.87
C GLY A 131 2.55 6.16 -21.03
N GLU A 132 2.96 4.90 -20.84
CA GLU A 132 2.79 3.83 -21.84
C GLU A 132 1.33 3.53 -22.16
N ARG A 133 0.44 3.61 -21.17
CA ARG A 133 -1.01 3.38 -21.34
C ARG A 133 -1.79 4.63 -21.75
N GLY A 134 -1.16 5.79 -21.87
CA GLY A 134 -1.85 7.06 -22.14
C GLY A 134 -2.85 7.47 -21.06
N ILE A 135 -2.58 7.11 -19.80
CA ILE A 135 -3.42 7.43 -18.64
C ILE A 135 -2.98 8.77 -18.04
N ASP A 136 -3.90 9.72 -17.94
CA ASP A 136 -3.69 10.97 -17.19
C ASP A 136 -4.41 10.90 -15.84
N ASN A 137 -3.63 10.87 -14.75
CA ASN A 137 -4.13 10.88 -13.38
C ASN A 137 -3.97 12.26 -12.69
N SER A 138 -3.57 13.30 -13.43
CA SER A 138 -3.34 14.65 -12.88
C SER A 138 -4.62 15.33 -12.37
N SER A 139 -5.78 14.88 -12.82
CA SER A 139 -7.10 15.37 -12.38
C SER A 139 -7.58 14.76 -11.06
N SER A 140 -6.89 13.74 -10.53
CA SER A 140 -7.23 13.16 -9.23
C SER A 140 -6.97 14.16 -8.10
N PRO A 141 -7.96 14.41 -7.22
CA PRO A 141 -7.86 15.49 -6.24
C PRO A 141 -6.80 15.18 -5.18
N ALA A 142 -5.76 16.03 -5.09
CA ALA A 142 -4.73 15.93 -4.05
C ALA A 142 -5.34 15.96 -2.63
N THR A 143 -6.35 16.82 -2.43
CA THR A 143 -7.17 16.87 -1.22
C THR A 143 -8.62 16.55 -1.59
N PRO A 144 -9.21 15.48 -1.06
CA PRO A 144 -10.58 15.12 -1.40
C PRO A 144 -11.57 16.16 -0.87
N ALA A 145 -12.58 16.49 -1.67
CA ALA A 145 -13.64 17.42 -1.28
C ALA A 145 -14.52 16.88 -0.14
N GLN A 146 -14.67 15.56 -0.06
CA GLN A 146 -15.40 14.87 0.99
C GLN A 146 -14.58 13.69 1.52
N ARG A 147 -14.50 13.59 2.85
CA ARG A 147 -13.91 12.45 3.55
C ARG A 147 -14.95 11.37 3.79
N LEU A 148 -14.50 10.13 3.92
CA LEU A 148 -15.32 9.02 4.41
C LEU A 148 -15.80 9.32 5.84
N PRO A 149 -16.96 8.78 6.27
CA PRO A 149 -17.45 8.96 7.62
C PRO A 149 -16.44 8.49 8.67
N LEU A 150 -16.29 9.26 9.74
CA LEU A 150 -15.51 8.90 10.92
C LEU A 150 -16.43 8.30 11.99
N ASP A 151 -16.02 7.19 12.57
CA ASP A 151 -16.58 6.71 13.83
C ASP A 151 -15.91 7.49 14.98
N GLU A 152 -16.56 8.59 15.37
CA GLU A 152 -16.07 9.52 16.39
C GLU A 152 -15.85 8.83 17.74
N GLU A 153 -16.69 7.87 18.11
CA GLU A 153 -16.57 7.17 19.40
C GLU A 153 -15.38 6.21 19.39
N ALA A 154 -15.22 5.42 18.32
CA ALA A 154 -14.09 4.53 18.17
C ALA A 154 -12.76 5.31 18.09
N GLU A 155 -12.77 6.44 17.39
CA GLU A 155 -11.58 7.29 17.25
C GLU A 155 -11.21 7.97 18.57
N ALA A 156 -12.17 8.49 19.34
CA ALA A 156 -11.91 9.04 20.66
C ALA A 156 -11.27 8.01 21.61
N LYS A 157 -11.79 6.76 21.60
CA LYS A 157 -11.21 5.65 22.38
C LYS A 157 -9.78 5.31 21.93
N ARG A 158 -9.52 5.28 20.61
CA ARG A 158 -8.18 5.02 20.06
C ARG A 158 -7.20 6.12 20.47
N GLN A 159 -7.58 7.39 20.33
CA GLN A 159 -6.76 8.54 20.74
C GLN A 159 -6.40 8.48 22.22
N GLN A 160 -7.39 8.26 23.08
CA GLN A 160 -7.18 8.14 24.52
C GLN A 160 -6.19 7.01 24.84
N LEU A 161 -6.39 5.81 24.28
CA LEU A 161 -5.53 4.66 24.53
C LEU A 161 -4.07 4.90 24.10
N VAL A 162 -3.86 5.54 22.95
CA VAL A 162 -2.52 5.85 22.45
C VAL A 162 -1.85 6.95 23.29
N ALA A 163 -2.60 7.99 23.65
CA ALA A 163 -2.09 9.08 24.49
C ALA A 163 -1.70 8.58 25.89
N GLU A 164 -2.53 7.76 26.53
CA GLU A 164 -2.24 7.19 27.86
C GLU A 164 -0.99 6.31 27.87
N ARG A 165 -0.73 5.59 26.78
CA ARG A 165 0.42 4.66 26.69
C ARG A 165 1.71 5.32 26.22
N PHE A 166 1.61 6.28 25.31
CA PHE A 166 2.75 6.77 24.53
C PHE A 166 2.87 8.29 24.45
N GLY A 167 1.95 9.05 25.06
CA GLY A 167 1.94 10.52 25.03
C GLY A 167 3.25 11.14 25.53
N ASP A 168 3.80 10.60 26.62
CA ASP A 168 5.08 11.06 27.19
C ASP A 168 6.31 10.41 26.52
N VAL A 169 6.11 9.39 25.68
CA VAL A 169 7.21 8.68 25.01
C VAL A 169 7.64 9.41 23.75
N ALA A 170 6.66 9.73 22.88
CA ALA A 170 6.92 10.38 21.59
C ALA A 170 5.69 11.22 21.17
N PRO A 171 5.48 12.41 21.76
CA PRO A 171 4.25 13.19 21.56
C PRO A 171 4.00 13.53 20.08
N GLY A 172 5.04 13.85 19.32
CA GLY A 172 4.89 14.13 17.89
C GLY A 172 4.42 12.92 17.07
N VAL A 173 4.81 11.69 17.46
CA VAL A 173 4.29 10.47 16.80
C VAL A 173 2.82 10.28 17.12
N VAL A 174 2.41 10.53 18.37
CA VAL A 174 1.00 10.45 18.79
C VAL A 174 0.14 11.48 18.05
N GLU A 175 0.62 12.73 17.93
CA GLU A 175 -0.04 13.80 17.19
C GLU A 175 -0.21 13.44 15.71
N TYR A 176 0.86 13.07 15.00
CA TYR A 176 0.76 12.69 13.59
C TYR A 176 -0.07 11.42 13.35
N THR A 177 -0.06 10.48 14.30
CA THR A 177 -0.94 9.31 14.23
C THR A 177 -2.40 9.74 14.16
N THR A 178 -2.80 10.71 14.97
CA THR A 178 -4.16 11.24 14.94
C THR A 178 -4.42 12.07 13.68
N ASP A 179 -3.66 13.14 13.48
CA ASP A 179 -4.00 14.16 12.49
C ASP A 179 -3.74 13.70 11.06
N ALA A 180 -2.59 13.08 10.80
CA ALA A 180 -2.21 12.67 9.46
C ALA A 180 -2.79 11.30 9.08
N LEU A 181 -2.92 10.36 10.04
CA LEU A 181 -3.39 9.02 9.73
C LEU A 181 -4.91 8.88 9.92
N PHE A 182 -5.41 8.93 11.16
CA PHE A 182 -6.79 8.54 11.44
C PHE A 182 -7.83 9.62 11.11
N LEU A 183 -7.46 10.90 11.18
CA LEU A 183 -8.33 12.03 10.81
C LEU A 183 -8.16 12.50 9.35
N ASP A 184 -7.18 11.97 8.61
CA ASP A 184 -7.00 12.28 7.19
C ASP A 184 -6.82 11.03 6.31
N LEU A 185 -5.63 10.39 6.32
CA LEU A 185 -5.29 9.29 5.40
C LEU A 185 -6.35 8.18 5.37
N TRP A 186 -6.83 7.73 6.53
CA TRP A 186 -7.83 6.66 6.66
C TRP A 186 -9.22 7.06 6.16
N LEU A 187 -9.48 8.36 6.02
CA LEU A 187 -10.76 8.91 5.57
C LEU A 187 -10.72 9.39 4.11
N ARG A 188 -9.59 9.24 3.41
CA ARG A 188 -9.50 9.58 1.99
C ARG A 188 -10.38 8.63 1.16
N PRO A 189 -11.26 9.14 0.28
CA PRO A 189 -12.26 8.34 -0.44
C PRO A 189 -11.72 7.64 -1.69
N GLY A 190 -10.48 7.94 -2.12
CA GLY A 190 -9.92 7.36 -3.34
C GLY A 190 -9.62 5.85 -3.25
N LEU A 191 -9.65 5.30 -2.02
CA LEU A 191 -9.80 3.87 -1.76
C LEU A 191 -10.97 3.66 -0.81
N ALA A 192 -11.78 2.63 -1.08
CA ALA A 192 -12.78 2.17 -0.13
C ALA A 192 -12.11 1.75 1.19
N ALA A 193 -12.81 1.93 2.32
CA ALA A 193 -12.28 1.59 3.64
C ALA A 193 -11.84 0.12 3.75
N ARG A 194 -12.57 -0.79 3.08
CA ARG A 194 -12.20 -2.22 2.96
C ARG A 194 -10.84 -2.39 2.29
N ASP A 195 -10.65 -1.76 1.14
CA ASP A 195 -9.47 -1.94 0.31
C ASP A 195 -8.24 -1.27 0.94
N ARG A 196 -8.41 -0.11 1.59
CA ARG A 196 -7.35 0.51 2.39
C ARG A 196 -6.88 -0.39 3.52
N SER A 197 -7.82 -1.08 4.19
CA SER A 197 -7.46 -2.09 5.18
C SER A 197 -6.78 -3.32 4.56
N LEU A 198 -7.23 -3.81 3.40
CA LEU A 198 -6.60 -4.91 2.67
C LEU A 198 -5.14 -4.60 2.31
N VAL A 199 -4.87 -3.40 1.80
CA VAL A 199 -3.52 -2.87 1.53
C VAL A 199 -2.68 -2.90 2.81
N THR A 200 -3.23 -2.37 3.90
CA THR A 200 -2.52 -2.26 5.18
C THR A 200 -2.15 -3.64 5.74
N VAL A 201 -3.11 -4.56 5.82
CA VAL A 201 -2.86 -5.92 6.32
C VAL A 201 -1.84 -6.64 5.45
N SER A 202 -1.95 -6.50 4.12
CA SER A 202 -1.01 -7.12 3.18
C SER A 202 0.41 -6.59 3.36
N ALA A 203 0.56 -5.28 3.50
CA ALA A 203 1.85 -4.64 3.73
C ALA A 203 2.46 -5.04 5.08
N LEU A 204 1.69 -5.08 6.16
CA LEU A 204 2.19 -5.48 7.48
C LEU A 204 2.69 -6.93 7.50
N VAL A 205 1.95 -7.85 6.86
CA VAL A 205 2.40 -9.24 6.69
C VAL A 205 3.65 -9.28 5.82
N ALA A 206 3.68 -8.56 4.69
CA ALA A 206 4.86 -8.51 3.81
C ALA A 206 6.09 -7.85 4.44
N ALA A 207 5.91 -6.95 5.41
CA ALA A 207 6.97 -6.36 6.21
C ALA A 207 7.45 -7.27 7.35
N GLY A 208 6.72 -8.36 7.65
CA GLY A 208 7.00 -9.22 8.78
C GLY A 208 6.72 -8.54 10.13
N GLN A 209 5.64 -7.74 10.21
CA GLN A 209 5.25 -6.97 11.40
C GLN A 209 3.93 -7.49 12.01
N PRO A 210 3.90 -8.74 12.53
CA PRO A 210 2.69 -9.35 13.06
C PRO A 210 2.08 -8.57 14.24
N GLU A 211 2.88 -7.79 14.98
CA GLU A 211 2.45 -7.02 16.16
C GLU A 211 1.39 -5.97 15.82
N GLN A 212 1.36 -5.48 14.58
CA GLN A 212 0.38 -4.50 14.11
C GLN A 212 -0.84 -5.15 13.44
N VAL A 213 -0.76 -6.43 13.08
CA VAL A 213 -1.78 -7.12 12.30
C VAL A 213 -3.09 -7.26 13.07
N THR A 214 -3.07 -7.48 14.40
CA THR A 214 -4.31 -7.66 15.19
C THR A 214 -5.28 -6.49 15.03
N PHE A 215 -4.78 -5.27 15.15
CA PHE A 215 -5.60 -4.06 15.03
C PHE A 215 -6.12 -3.90 13.59
N HIS A 216 -5.21 -3.98 12.61
CA HIS A 216 -5.56 -3.73 11.21
C HIS A 216 -6.41 -4.83 10.58
N LEU A 217 -6.26 -6.08 11.00
CA LEU A 217 -7.12 -7.18 10.54
C LEU A 217 -8.54 -7.04 11.11
N ASN A 218 -8.70 -6.70 12.38
CA ASN A 218 -10.04 -6.42 12.92
C ASN A 218 -10.72 -5.27 12.16
N ARG A 219 -10.00 -4.16 11.96
CA ARG A 219 -10.49 -3.03 11.15
C ARG A 219 -10.83 -3.44 9.72
N ALA A 220 -10.04 -4.32 9.10
CA ALA A 220 -10.34 -4.85 7.77
C ALA A 220 -11.67 -5.60 7.75
N MET A 221 -11.90 -6.45 8.74
CA MET A 221 -13.12 -7.25 8.84
C MET A 221 -14.34 -6.41 9.22
N ASP A 222 -14.17 -5.37 10.03
CA ASP A 222 -15.22 -4.38 10.33
C ASP A 222 -15.60 -3.59 9.06
N ASN A 223 -14.63 -3.32 8.20
CA ASN A 223 -14.85 -2.70 6.88
C ASN A 223 -15.38 -3.68 5.82
N GLY A 224 -15.65 -4.94 6.17
CA GLY A 224 -16.27 -5.92 5.28
C GLY A 224 -15.34 -6.92 4.60
N LEU A 225 -14.05 -6.99 4.97
CA LEU A 225 -13.19 -8.09 4.54
C LEU A 225 -13.66 -9.40 5.18
N SER A 226 -14.05 -10.37 4.38
CA SER A 226 -14.50 -11.66 4.87
C SER A 226 -13.32 -12.52 5.39
N LYS A 227 -13.65 -13.52 6.21
CA LYS A 227 -12.68 -14.55 6.65
C LYS A 227 -12.01 -15.25 5.45
N VAL A 228 -12.79 -15.54 4.39
CA VAL A 228 -12.30 -16.23 3.20
C VAL A 228 -11.28 -15.37 2.46
N GLU A 229 -11.60 -14.09 2.23
CA GLU A 229 -10.69 -13.14 1.58
C GLU A 229 -9.43 -12.90 2.42
N ALA A 230 -9.55 -12.81 3.74
CA ALA A 230 -8.41 -12.70 4.64
C ALA A 230 -7.50 -13.94 4.59
N SER A 231 -8.07 -15.14 4.48
CA SER A 231 -7.31 -16.39 4.32
C SER A 231 -6.62 -16.47 2.95
N GLU A 232 -7.31 -16.07 1.87
CA GLU A 232 -6.72 -16.03 0.53
C GLU A 232 -5.66 -14.92 0.39
N THR A 233 -5.75 -13.85 1.18
CA THR A 233 -4.70 -12.83 1.30
C THR A 233 -3.40 -13.44 1.83
N LEU A 234 -3.45 -14.24 2.91
CA LEU A 234 -2.26 -14.97 3.39
C LEU A 234 -1.72 -15.95 2.33
N THR A 235 -2.62 -16.61 1.60
CA THR A 235 -2.24 -17.55 0.54
C THR A 235 -1.50 -16.83 -0.60
N GLN A 236 -1.99 -15.69 -1.06
CA GLN A 236 -1.31 -14.84 -2.04
C GLN A 236 0.07 -14.39 -1.52
N LEU A 237 0.12 -13.93 -0.28
CA LEU A 237 1.35 -13.42 0.33
C LEU A 237 2.40 -14.51 0.57
N ALA A 238 2.04 -15.79 0.64
CA ALA A 238 3.03 -16.86 0.77
C ALA A 238 3.99 -16.84 -0.43
N PHE A 239 3.46 -16.60 -1.64
CA PHE A 239 4.24 -16.53 -2.88
C PHE A 239 4.94 -15.17 -3.06
N TYR A 240 4.28 -14.07 -2.71
CA TYR A 240 4.81 -12.72 -2.98
C TYR A 240 5.63 -12.11 -1.82
N ALA A 241 5.48 -12.59 -0.60
CA ALA A 241 6.22 -12.14 0.58
C ALA A 241 7.07 -13.24 1.26
N GLY A 242 6.85 -14.49 0.86
CA GLY A 242 7.56 -15.65 1.38
C GLY A 242 6.87 -16.32 2.57
N TRP A 243 6.96 -17.65 2.61
CA TRP A 243 6.36 -18.50 3.64
C TRP A 243 6.64 -18.06 5.09
N PRO A 244 7.89 -17.74 5.51
CA PRO A 244 8.16 -17.41 6.90
C PRO A 244 7.32 -16.23 7.44
N LYS A 245 7.14 -15.17 6.65
CA LYS A 245 6.35 -14.00 7.06
C LYS A 245 4.87 -14.36 7.24
N VAL A 246 4.33 -15.20 6.34
CA VAL A 246 2.96 -15.71 6.47
C VAL A 246 2.82 -16.60 7.71
N PHE A 247 3.77 -17.48 7.98
CA PHE A 247 3.77 -18.31 9.19
C PHE A 247 3.87 -17.49 10.49
N SER A 248 4.57 -16.35 10.48
CA SER A 248 4.56 -15.41 11.60
C SER A 248 3.21 -14.70 11.78
N ALA A 249 2.46 -14.46 10.70
CA ALA A 249 1.14 -13.80 10.75
C ALA A 249 -0.01 -14.76 11.10
N MET A 250 0.09 -16.05 10.73
CA MET A 250 -0.98 -17.02 10.93
C MET A 250 -1.51 -17.13 12.38
N PRO A 251 -0.68 -17.13 13.44
CA PRO A 251 -1.18 -17.13 14.81
C PRO A 251 -2.05 -15.92 15.14
N VAL A 252 -1.73 -14.75 14.59
CA VAL A 252 -2.51 -13.52 14.77
C VAL A 252 -3.85 -13.64 14.05
N PHE A 253 -3.86 -14.09 12.79
CA PHE A 253 -5.09 -14.33 12.05
C PHE A 253 -6.00 -15.35 12.75
N LYS A 254 -5.42 -16.45 13.23
CA LYS A 254 -6.12 -17.46 14.03
C LYS A 254 -6.81 -16.83 15.24
N SER A 255 -6.07 -16.07 16.05
CA SER A 255 -6.61 -15.41 17.24
C SER A 255 -7.74 -14.41 16.92
N VAL A 256 -7.60 -13.64 15.84
CA VAL A 256 -8.67 -12.74 15.38
C VAL A 256 -9.90 -13.53 14.94
N PHE A 257 -9.74 -14.61 14.18
CA PHE A 257 -10.86 -15.44 13.76
C PHE A 257 -11.57 -16.13 14.93
N GLU A 258 -10.84 -16.61 15.94
CA GLU A 258 -11.39 -17.19 17.17
C GLU A 258 -12.18 -16.15 17.97
N SER A 259 -11.60 -14.96 18.20
CA SER A 259 -12.27 -13.89 18.94
C SER A 259 -13.55 -13.38 18.26
N ARG A 260 -13.65 -13.54 16.93
CA ARG A 260 -14.86 -13.22 16.15
C ARG A 260 -15.79 -14.42 15.94
N GLY A 261 -15.49 -15.59 16.52
CA GLY A 261 -16.33 -16.79 16.41
C GLY A 261 -16.37 -17.43 15.01
N LEU A 262 -15.36 -17.20 14.19
CA LEU A 262 -15.29 -17.64 12.78
C LEU A 262 -14.59 -18.99 12.59
N ILE A 263 -13.92 -19.48 13.64
CA ILE A 263 -13.34 -20.82 13.80
C ILE A 263 -13.44 -21.24 15.28
N ALA A 264 -13.28 -22.54 15.55
CA ALA A 264 -13.15 -23.04 16.92
C ALA A 264 -11.79 -22.62 17.52
N GLY A 265 -11.81 -22.24 18.79
CA GLY A 265 -10.63 -21.93 19.61
C GLY A 265 -10.03 -23.13 20.32
#